data_AF-A0A2K1QZG7-F1
#
_entry.id   AF-A0A2K1QZG7-F1
#
_cell.length_a   1.000
_cell.length_b   1.000
_cell.length_c   1.000
_cell.angle_alpha   90.00
_cell.angle_beta   90.00
_cell.angle_gamma   90.00
#
_symmetry.space_group_name_H-M   'P 1'
#
loop_
_entity.id
_entity.type
_entity.pdbx_description
1 polymer ?
#
loop_
_entity_poly.entity_id
_entity_poly.type
_entity_poly.pdbx_seq_one_letter_code
_entity_poly.pdbx_strand_id
1 'polypeptide(L)'
;MVKDDETVIKEFGELVNMSAKELEEWLGKEESAGAGWSKDDGSGETVGHESGRKIIEILKKNPKKDAKKYDEDDIPHMRKVVAYNKRHLAQEESAKKNPDSKSAKSLKNWGHDPQKAS
;
A
#
# COMPACT_ATOMS: atom_id res chain seq x y z
N MET A 1 0.06 22.22 -3.51
CA MET A 1 1.37 22.07 -2.86
C MET A 1 1.62 20.58 -2.66
N VAL A 2 2.73 20.04 -3.16
CA VAL A 2 3.14 18.66 -2.86
C VAL A 2 3.53 18.62 -1.38
N LYS A 3 3.06 17.62 -0.62
CA LYS A 3 3.44 17.48 0.80
C LYS A 3 4.95 17.34 0.93
N ASP A 4 5.55 17.83 2.01
CA ASP A 4 6.96 17.60 2.32
C ASP A 4 7.23 16.11 2.63
N ASP A 5 8.51 15.73 2.58
CA ASP A 5 8.91 14.33 2.71
C ASP A 5 8.72 13.80 4.14
N GLU A 6 8.91 14.63 5.18
CA GLU A 6 8.68 14.22 6.57
C GLU A 6 7.20 13.85 6.80
N THR A 7 6.29 14.67 6.28
CA THR A 7 4.85 14.39 6.30
C THR A 7 4.52 13.10 5.55
N VAL A 8 5.13 12.86 4.38
CA VAL A 8 4.93 11.61 3.62
C VAL A 8 5.40 10.39 4.41
N ILE A 9 6.58 10.46 5.03
CA ILE A 9 7.14 9.36 5.83
C ILE A 9 6.22 9.02 6.99
N LYS A 10 5.78 10.04 7.72
CA LYS A 10 4.86 9.87 8.85
C LYS A 10 3.56 9.22 8.41
N GLU A 11 2.90 9.78 7.39
CA GLU A 11 1.62 9.25 6.90
C GLU A 11 1.75 7.86 6.30
N PHE A 12 2.87 7.53 5.66
CA PHE A 12 3.13 6.17 5.18
C PHE A 12 3.23 5.20 6.36
N GLY A 13 3.94 5.59 7.43
CA GLY A 13 4.08 4.78 8.64
C GLY A 13 2.76 4.50 9.35
N GLU A 14 1.82 5.45 9.28
CA GLU A 14 0.45 5.35 9.82
C GLU A 14 -0.48 4.52 8.93
N LEU A 15 -0.40 4.69 7.61
CA LEU A 15 -1.32 4.04 6.66
C LEU A 15 -0.89 2.63 6.29
N VAL A 16 0.41 2.32 6.23
CA VAL A 16 0.88 0.96 5.96
C VAL A 16 0.93 0.17 7.28
N ASN A 17 -0.14 -0.58 7.53
CA ASN A 17 -0.38 -1.35 8.76
C ASN A 17 -0.15 -2.87 8.59
N MET A 18 0.21 -3.32 7.38
CA MET A 18 0.69 -4.67 7.12
C MET A 18 2.22 -4.72 7.22
N SER A 19 2.73 -5.76 7.86
CA SER A 19 4.17 -6.07 7.85
C SER A 19 4.58 -6.58 6.46
N ALA A 20 5.90 -6.58 6.19
CA ALA A 20 6.44 -7.13 4.95
C ALA A 20 5.97 -8.58 4.72
N LYS A 21 6.04 -9.41 5.76
CA LYS A 21 5.61 -10.81 5.71
C LYS A 21 4.13 -10.97 5.41
N GLU A 22 3.26 -10.21 6.08
CA GLU A 22 1.82 -10.28 5.83
C GLU A 22 1.47 -9.81 4.42
N LEU A 23 2.17 -8.81 3.92
CA LEU A 23 1.99 -8.31 2.57
C LEU A 23 2.49 -9.33 1.54
N GLU A 24 3.63 -9.98 1.76
CA GLU A 24 4.12 -11.09 0.92
C GLU A 24 3.11 -12.24 0.84
N GLU A 25 2.60 -12.68 1.99
CA GLU A 25 1.58 -13.74 2.06
C GLU A 25 0.28 -13.33 1.35
N TRP A 26 -0.07 -12.03 1.38
CA TRP A 26 -1.23 -11.51 0.67
C TRP A 26 -1.03 -11.47 -0.84
N LEU A 27 0.09 -10.93 -1.32
CA LEU A 27 0.39 -10.84 -2.75
C LEU A 27 0.56 -12.22 -3.42
N GLY A 28 0.88 -13.25 -2.64
CA GLY A 28 0.91 -14.64 -3.13
C GLY A 28 -0.46 -15.22 -3.49
N LYS A 29 -1.57 -14.51 -3.20
CA LYS A 29 -2.93 -15.01 -3.43
C LYS A 29 -3.50 -14.53 -4.76
N GLU A 30 -4.31 -15.38 -5.40
CA GLU A 30 -4.98 -15.03 -6.67
C GLU A 30 -5.89 -13.80 -6.53
N GLU A 31 -6.53 -13.62 -5.37
CA GLU A 31 -7.40 -12.46 -5.14
C GLU A 31 -6.63 -11.12 -5.13
N SER A 32 -5.32 -11.15 -4.88
CA SER A 32 -4.47 -9.97 -4.88
C SER A 32 -4.08 -9.56 -6.30
N ALA A 33 -3.77 -10.52 -7.17
CA ALA A 33 -3.28 -10.27 -8.53
C ALA A 33 -4.28 -9.48 -9.40
N GLY A 34 -5.58 -9.72 -9.24
CA GLY A 34 -6.64 -9.08 -10.03
C GLY A 34 -7.32 -7.88 -9.36
N ALA A 35 -6.91 -7.48 -8.15
CA ALA A 35 -7.56 -6.39 -7.43
C ALA A 35 -6.99 -5.02 -7.82
N GLY A 36 -7.85 -4.16 -8.37
CA GLY A 36 -7.53 -2.77 -8.70
C GLY A 36 -7.44 -2.50 -10.20
N TRP A 37 -6.63 -1.51 -10.57
CA TRP A 37 -6.45 -1.08 -11.96
C TRP A 37 -5.36 -1.92 -12.64
N SER A 38 -5.71 -2.58 -13.74
CA SER A 38 -4.77 -3.35 -14.56
C SER A 38 -3.72 -2.45 -15.21
N LYS A 39 -2.49 -2.95 -15.33
CA LYS A 39 -1.43 -2.27 -16.07
C LYS A 39 -1.67 -2.44 -17.57
N ASP A 40 -1.37 -1.40 -18.33
CA ASP A 40 -1.44 -1.39 -19.79
C ASP A 40 -0.15 -1.94 -20.45
N ASP A 41 0.50 -2.91 -19.80
CA ASP A 41 1.78 -3.50 -20.24
C ASP A 41 1.65 -4.98 -20.70
N GLY A 42 0.41 -5.50 -20.74
CA GLY A 42 0.11 -6.87 -21.16
C GLY A 42 0.48 -7.96 -20.15
N SER A 43 0.97 -7.60 -18.96
CA SER A 43 1.33 -8.56 -17.91
C SER A 43 0.12 -9.18 -17.20
N GLY A 44 -1.06 -8.56 -17.31
CA GLY A 44 -2.26 -8.94 -16.55
C GLY A 44 -2.22 -8.55 -15.07
N GLU A 45 -1.13 -7.90 -14.62
CA GLU A 45 -0.96 -7.43 -13.25
C GLU A 45 -1.63 -6.08 -13.00
N THR A 46 -2.06 -5.82 -11.76
CA THR A 46 -2.54 -4.50 -11.35
C THR A 46 -1.45 -3.59 -10.81
N VAL A 47 -1.65 -2.28 -10.97
CA VAL A 47 -0.75 -1.24 -10.41
C VAL A 47 -0.59 -1.40 -8.90
N GLY A 48 -1.67 -1.80 -8.21
CA GLY A 48 -1.63 -2.06 -6.77
C GLY A 48 -0.74 -3.25 -6.42
N HIS A 49 -0.82 -4.33 -7.17
CA HIS A 49 -0.01 -5.53 -6.93
C HIS A 49 1.50 -5.25 -7.10
N GLU A 50 1.89 -4.48 -8.12
CA GLU A 50 3.26 -3.99 -8.28
C GLU A 50 3.67 -3.08 -7.11
N SER A 51 2.79 -2.16 -6.71
CA SER A 51 3.02 -1.26 -5.58
C SER A 51 3.28 -2.02 -4.28
N GLY A 52 2.54 -3.10 -4.04
CA GLY A 52 2.72 -4.00 -2.90
C GLY A 52 4.13 -4.57 -2.81
N ARG A 53 4.71 -5.00 -3.94
CA ARG A 53 6.10 -5.50 -3.96
C ARG A 53 7.10 -4.42 -3.57
N LYS A 54 6.92 -3.19 -4.07
CA LYS A 54 7.79 -2.07 -3.68
C LYS A 54 7.65 -1.73 -2.20
N ILE A 55 6.45 -1.80 -1.64
CA ILE A 55 6.23 -1.62 -0.19
C ILE A 55 6.98 -2.69 0.61
N ILE A 56 6.97 -3.95 0.18
CA ILE A 56 7.73 -5.04 0.83
C ILE A 56 9.22 -4.69 0.87
N GLU A 57 9.80 -4.24 -0.26
CA GLU A 57 11.22 -3.87 -0.31
C GLU A 57 11.54 -2.71 0.64
N ILE A 58 10.71 -1.66 0.67
CA ILE A 58 10.85 -0.53 1.60
C ILE A 58 10.81 -1.02 3.06
N LEU A 59 9.86 -1.87 3.40
CA LEU A 59 9.69 -2.42 4.76
C LEU A 59 10.86 -3.33 5.17
N LYS A 60 11.40 -4.13 4.25
CA LYS A 60 12.57 -4.99 4.50
C LYS A 60 13.86 -4.19 4.65
N LYS A 61 14.02 -3.15 3.84
CA LYS A 61 15.18 -2.24 3.87
C LYS A 61 15.22 -1.43 5.17
N ASN A 62 14.06 -0.99 5.66
CA ASN A 62 13.96 -0.17 6.86
C ASN A 62 12.90 -0.70 7.87
N PRO A 63 13.13 -1.85 8.51
CA PRO A 63 12.14 -2.51 9.36
C PRO A 63 11.83 -1.73 10.65
N LYS A 64 12.74 -0.83 11.06
CA LYS A 64 12.55 0.07 12.22
C LYS A 64 11.83 1.36 11.85
N LYS A 65 11.47 1.57 10.58
CA LYS A 65 10.83 2.77 10.04
C LYS A 65 11.60 4.06 10.42
N ASP A 66 12.92 4.01 10.43
CA ASP A 66 13.77 5.16 10.74
C ASP A 66 13.71 6.16 9.59
N ALA A 67 13.13 7.35 9.84
CA ALA A 67 12.89 8.36 8.81
C ALA A 67 14.17 8.75 8.04
N LYS A 68 15.35 8.66 8.66
CA LYS A 68 16.63 9.04 8.05
C LYS A 68 17.20 7.99 7.08
N LYS A 69 16.58 6.81 6.99
CA LYS A 69 17.06 5.68 6.18
C LYS A 69 16.29 5.47 4.87
N TYR A 70 15.25 6.27 4.63
CA TYR A 70 14.58 6.28 3.34
C TYR A 70 15.39 7.11 2.36
N ASP A 71 15.49 6.64 1.12
CA ASP A 71 16.20 7.35 0.06
C ASP A 71 15.24 8.03 -0.93
N GLU A 72 15.84 8.69 -1.92
CA GLU A 72 15.12 9.43 -2.95
C GLU A 72 14.25 8.55 -3.86
N ASP A 73 14.43 7.23 -3.86
CA ASP A 73 13.60 6.28 -4.60
C ASP A 73 12.40 5.79 -3.76
N ASP A 74 12.58 5.66 -2.44
CA ASP A 74 11.52 5.26 -1.51
C ASP A 74 10.42 6.32 -1.42
N ILE A 75 10.80 7.59 -1.22
CA ILE A 75 9.87 8.69 -0.89
C ILE A 75 8.82 8.97 -1.99
N PRO A 76 9.18 9.02 -3.28
CA PRO A 76 8.18 9.18 -4.35
C PRO A 76 7.15 8.05 -4.36
N HIS A 77 7.56 6.81 -4.08
CA HIS A 77 6.62 5.69 -4.01
C HIS A 77 5.75 5.77 -2.75
N MET A 78 6.33 6.08 -1.59
CA MET A 78 5.59 6.31 -0.35
C MET A 78 4.51 7.39 -0.53
N ARG A 79 4.81 8.49 -1.24
CA ARG A 79 3.84 9.55 -1.55
C ARG A 79 2.66 9.02 -2.37
N LYS A 80 2.89 8.13 -3.34
CA LYS A 80 1.82 7.48 -4.11
C LYS A 80 0.96 6.59 -3.23
N VAL A 81 1.58 5.80 -2.35
CA VAL A 81 0.89 4.90 -1.41
C VAL A 81 -0.01 5.69 -0.46
N VAL A 82 0.52 6.75 0.14
CA VAL A 82 -0.22 7.65 1.03
C VAL A 82 -1.42 8.27 0.31
N ALA A 83 -1.21 8.82 -0.89
CA ALA A 83 -2.29 9.43 -1.66
C ALA A 83 -3.38 8.42 -2.04
N TYR A 84 -2.99 7.21 -2.43
CA TYR A 84 -3.91 6.13 -2.75
C TYR A 84 -4.76 5.74 -1.53
N ASN A 85 -4.10 5.41 -0.41
CA ASN A 85 -4.78 4.93 0.80
C ASN A 85 -5.73 6.01 1.36
N LYS A 86 -5.30 7.27 1.44
CA LYS A 86 -6.18 8.36 1.92
C LYS A 86 -7.42 8.53 1.05
N ARG A 87 -7.27 8.51 -0.27
CA ARG A 87 -8.40 8.66 -1.19
C ARG A 87 -9.41 7.52 -1.05
N HIS A 88 -8.93 6.28 -1.00
CA HIS A 88 -9.82 5.11 -0.95
C HIS A 88 -10.47 4.94 0.42
N LEU A 89 -9.75 5.22 1.50
CA LEU A 89 -10.32 5.21 2.86
C LEU A 89 -11.38 6.29 3.06
N ALA A 90 -11.23 7.46 2.43
CA ALA A 90 -12.24 8.53 2.50
C ALA A 90 -13.49 8.22 1.65
N GLN A 91 -13.33 7.45 0.56
CA GLN A 91 -14.43 7.13 -0.36
C GLN A 91 -15.22 5.90 0.07
N GLU A 92 -14.64 4.99 0.85
CA GLU A 92 -15.26 3.70 1.16
C GLU A 92 -15.39 3.40 2.65
N GLU A 93 -16.50 3.84 3.26
CA GLU A 93 -16.96 3.25 4.52
C GLU A 93 -17.22 1.72 4.39
N SER A 94 -17.47 1.25 3.17
CA SER A 94 -17.74 -0.16 2.85
C SER A 94 -16.52 -1.07 3.01
N ALA A 95 -15.30 -0.57 2.83
CA ALA A 95 -14.09 -1.40 2.90
C ALA A 95 -13.90 -2.03 4.30
N LYS A 96 -14.30 -1.32 5.36
CA LYS A 96 -14.34 -1.85 6.73
C LYS A 96 -15.49 -2.83 6.96
N LYS A 97 -16.59 -2.69 6.21
CA LYS A 97 -17.82 -3.48 6.36
C LYS A 97 -17.78 -4.79 5.56
N ASN A 98 -17.06 -4.81 4.43
CA ASN A 98 -16.95 -5.97 3.54
C ASN A 98 -15.48 -6.26 3.18
N PRO A 99 -14.85 -7.26 3.83
CA PRO A 99 -13.46 -7.61 3.58
C PRO A 99 -13.19 -8.25 2.22
N ASP A 100 -14.22 -8.80 1.57
CA ASP A 100 -14.12 -9.45 0.27
C ASP A 100 -14.30 -8.48 -0.91
N SER A 101 -14.62 -7.22 -0.61
CA SER A 101 -14.79 -6.17 -1.61
C SER A 101 -13.51 -5.93 -2.42
N LYS A 102 -13.67 -5.53 -3.68
CA LYS A 102 -12.53 -5.16 -4.55
C LYS A 102 -11.67 -4.06 -3.92
N SER A 103 -12.31 -3.14 -3.19
CA SER A 103 -11.64 -2.04 -2.49
C SER A 103 -10.80 -2.54 -1.31
N ALA A 104 -11.34 -3.40 -0.45
CA ALA A 104 -10.56 -3.98 0.66
C ALA A 104 -9.35 -4.77 0.14
N LYS A 105 -9.55 -5.58 -0.90
CA LYS A 105 -8.46 -6.32 -1.57
C LYS A 105 -7.42 -5.39 -2.17
N SER A 106 -7.86 -4.31 -2.81
CA SER A 106 -6.96 -3.31 -3.37
C SER A 106 -6.19 -2.58 -2.28
N LEU A 107 -6.81 -2.10 -1.20
CA LEU A 107 -6.13 -1.47 -0.07
C LEU A 107 -5.02 -2.37 0.50
N LYS A 108 -5.25 -3.69 0.60
CA LYS A 108 -4.23 -4.65 1.02
C LYS A 108 -3.06 -4.73 0.04
N ASN A 109 -3.29 -4.64 -1.27
CA ASN A 109 -2.20 -4.49 -2.26
C ASN A 109 -1.36 -3.22 -2.01
N TRP A 110 -1.95 -2.18 -1.42
CA TRP A 110 -1.29 -0.94 -1.03
C TRP A 110 -0.82 -0.93 0.43
N GLY A 111 -0.70 -2.10 1.06
CA GLY A 111 -0.15 -2.28 2.41
C GLY A 111 -1.06 -1.87 3.55
N HIS A 112 -2.33 -1.55 3.27
CA HIS A 112 -3.34 -1.21 4.26
C HIS A 112 -4.41 -2.31 4.36
N ASP A 113 -4.47 -3.00 5.49
CA ASP A 113 -5.58 -3.89 5.82
C ASP A 113 -6.68 -3.10 6.55
N PRO A 114 -7.86 -2.87 5.95
CA PRO A 114 -8.95 -2.13 6.58
C PRO A 114 -9.58 -2.87 7.78
N GLN A 115 -9.29 -4.16 7.96
CA GLN A 115 -9.75 -4.94 9.11
C GLN A 115 -8.82 -4.85 10.32
N LYS A 116 -7.59 -4.37 10.14
CA LYS A 116 -6.70 -4.11 11.27
C LYS A 116 -7.14 -2.86 12.00
N ALA A 117 -7.27 -2.96 13.32
CA ALA A 117 -7.42 -1.78 14.15
C ALA A 117 -6.20 -0.87 13.97
N SER A 118 -6.47 0.42 13.81
CA SER A 118 -5.48 1.50 13.76
C SER A 118 -4.92 1.78 15.15
#